data_AF-A0A960ZU26-F1
#
_entry.id   AF-A0A960ZU26-F1
#
_cell.length_a   1.000
_cell.length_b   1.000
_cell.length_c   1.000
_cell.angle_alpha   90.00
_cell.angle_beta   90.00
_cell.angle_gamma   90.00
#
_symmetry.space_group_name_H-M   'P 1'
#
loop_
_entity.id
_entity.type
_entity.pdbx_description
1 polymer ?
#
loop_
_entity_poly.entity_id
_entity_poly.type
_entity_poly.pdbx_seq_one_letter_code
_entity_poly.pdbx_strand_id
1 'polypeptide(L)'
;SICAAPIDATTYNLVGDARRGGWYHAQVTDSHLVGEVTINSEDEMAAKMDARRDETWITFDESLNLGGTTIPAVCPTASKLAEVASRWNASDWDRHETAEPLQPIYLREAFITTPKRSHLVVTEPTP
;
A
#
# COMPACT_ATOMS: atom_id res chain seq x y z
N SER A 1 8.74 7.99 3.05
CA SER A 1 7.84 7.01 3.68
C SER A 1 8.66 5.87 4.28
N ILE A 2 8.18 5.24 5.35
CA ILE A 2 8.87 4.16 6.08
C ILE A 2 7.98 2.92 6.04
N CYS A 3 8.60 1.76 5.87
CA CYS A 3 7.94 0.47 5.94
C CYS A 3 8.70 -0.44 6.90
N ALA A 4 7.99 -1.04 7.85
CA ALA A 4 8.54 -1.87 8.89
C ALA A 4 7.90 -3.27 8.86
N ALA A 5 8.23 -4.05 7.81
CA ALA A 5 7.81 -5.44 7.73
C ALA A 5 8.65 -6.29 8.71
N PRO A 6 8.05 -7.19 9.51
CA PRO A 6 8.78 -8.10 10.39
C PRO A 6 9.37 -9.29 9.60
N ILE A 7 10.27 -8.99 8.67
CA ILE A 7 10.98 -9.98 7.84
C ILE A 7 12.50 -9.77 7.94
N ASP A 8 13.25 -10.83 7.66
CA ASP A 8 14.71 -10.82 7.64
C ASP A 8 15.25 -10.55 6.23
N ALA A 9 14.86 -9.39 5.68
CA ALA A 9 15.32 -8.93 4.36
C ALA A 9 15.50 -7.42 4.37
N THR A 10 16.66 -6.96 3.93
CA THR A 10 16.96 -5.52 3.81
C THR A 10 16.25 -4.88 2.61
N THR A 11 16.13 -5.63 1.51
CA THR A 11 15.40 -5.20 0.31
C THR A 11 14.30 -6.20 -0.02
N TYR A 12 13.09 -5.70 -0.25
CA TYR A 12 11.93 -6.53 -0.56
C TYR A 12 10.89 -5.75 -1.38
N ASN A 13 10.03 -6.50 -2.06
CA ASN A 13 8.90 -6.00 -2.80
C ASN A 13 7.60 -6.28 -2.04
N LEU A 14 6.81 -5.24 -1.89
CA LEU A 14 5.45 -5.28 -1.37
C LEU A 14 4.47 -5.25 -2.53
N VAL A 15 3.49 -6.16 -2.47
CA VAL A 15 2.36 -6.17 -3.39
C VAL A 15 1.07 -6.39 -2.62
N GLY A 16 -0.01 -5.80 -3.09
CA GLY A 16 -1.34 -6.04 -2.54
C GLY A 16 -2.47 -5.46 -3.40
N ASP A 17 -3.70 -5.65 -2.94
CA ASP A 17 -4.91 -5.26 -3.68
C ASP A 17 -5.07 -3.72 -3.70
N ALA A 18 -4.96 -3.10 -4.87
CA ALA A 18 -5.23 -1.68 -5.09
C ALA A 18 -6.71 -1.40 -5.43
N ARG A 19 -7.59 -2.39 -5.23
CA ARG A 19 -9.01 -2.46 -5.59
C ARG A 19 -9.25 -2.43 -7.10
N ARG A 20 -10.49 -2.74 -7.50
CA ARG A 20 -10.98 -2.75 -8.90
C ARG A 20 -9.99 -3.42 -9.87
N GLY A 21 -9.48 -4.58 -9.49
CA GLY A 21 -8.57 -5.40 -10.31
C GLY A 21 -7.16 -4.84 -10.53
N GLY A 22 -6.75 -3.83 -9.75
CA GLY A 22 -5.36 -3.34 -9.78
C GLY A 22 -4.57 -3.84 -8.59
N TRP A 23 -3.25 -3.88 -8.76
CA TRP A 23 -2.28 -4.32 -7.76
C TRP A 23 -1.30 -3.20 -7.47
N TYR A 24 -1.13 -2.86 -6.20
CA TYR A 24 -0.08 -1.90 -5.83
C TYR A 24 1.26 -2.62 -5.72
N HIS A 25 2.33 -1.93 -6.08
CA HIS A 25 3.71 -2.40 -5.91
C HIS A 25 4.55 -1.31 -5.27
N ALA A 26 5.31 -1.69 -4.26
CA ALA A 26 6.28 -0.84 -3.57
C ALA A 26 7.58 -1.62 -3.39
N GLN A 27 8.71 -1.00 -3.70
CA GLN A 27 10.03 -1.55 -3.33
C GLN A 27 10.49 -0.88 -2.05
N VAL A 28 10.98 -1.67 -1.10
CA VAL A 28 11.50 -1.18 0.18
C VAL A 28 12.94 -1.62 0.31
N THR A 29 13.82 -0.69 0.70
CA THR A 29 15.22 -0.93 1.04
C THR A 29 15.55 -0.22 2.34
N ASP A 30 16.16 -0.93 3.30
CA ASP A 30 16.51 -0.38 4.61
C ASP A 30 15.31 0.29 5.32
N SER A 31 14.13 -0.33 5.24
CA SER A 31 12.87 0.23 5.75
C SER A 31 12.39 1.52 5.07
N HIS A 32 13.03 1.99 4.00
CA HIS A 32 12.59 3.14 3.22
C HIS A 32 11.92 2.71 1.93
N LEU A 33 10.81 3.39 1.58
CA LEU A 33 10.20 3.26 0.26
C LEU A 33 11.18 3.78 -0.80
N VAL A 34 11.49 2.95 -1.78
CA VAL A 34 12.30 3.31 -2.96
C VAL A 34 11.36 3.76 -4.07
N GLY A 35 11.43 5.04 -4.44
CA GLY A 35 10.55 5.63 -5.44
C GLY A 35 9.11 5.82 -4.92
N GLU A 36 8.13 5.59 -5.79
CA GLU A 36 6.70 5.72 -5.50
C GLU A 36 6.00 4.36 -5.49
N VAL A 37 4.85 4.30 -4.83
CA VAL A 37 3.96 3.14 -4.94
C VAL A 37 3.26 3.20 -6.29
N THR A 38 3.37 2.13 -7.08
CA THR A 38 2.78 2.07 -8.43
C THR A 38 1.55 1.17 -8.43
N ILE A 39 0.58 1.46 -9.29
CA ILE A 39 -0.55 0.56 -9.56
C ILE A 39 -0.31 -0.10 -10.90
N ASN A 40 -0.44 -1.42 -10.93
CA ASN A 40 -0.18 -2.26 -12.07
C ASN A 40 -1.40 -3.17 -12.31
N SER A 41 -1.61 -3.57 -13.56
CA SER A 41 -2.49 -4.69 -13.91
C SER A 41 -1.88 -6.03 -13.45
N GLU A 42 -2.68 -7.09 -13.49
CA GLU A 42 -2.20 -8.44 -13.15
C GLU A 42 -1.07 -8.91 -14.09
N ASP A 43 -1.21 -8.66 -15.41
CA ASP A 43 -0.19 -9.03 -16.39
C ASP A 43 1.13 -8.27 -16.18
N GLU A 44 1.06 -6.98 -15.87
CA GLU A 44 2.23 -6.17 -15.53
C GLU A 44 2.91 -6.65 -14.25
N MET A 45 2.12 -7.05 -13.23
CA MET A 45 2.68 -7.64 -12.01
C MET A 45 3.33 -8.98 -12.27
N ALA A 46 2.69 -9.85 -13.04
CA ALA A 46 3.25 -11.15 -13.39
C ALA A 46 4.58 -11.00 -14.14
N ALA A 47 4.66 -10.07 -15.11
CA ALA A 47 5.90 -9.76 -15.82
C ALA A 47 6.98 -9.18 -14.89
N LYS A 48 6.61 -8.30 -13.95
CA LYS A 48 7.56 -7.75 -12.96
C LYS A 48 8.11 -8.82 -12.03
N MET A 49 7.27 -9.73 -11.56
CA MET A 49 7.68 -10.85 -10.71
C MET A 49 8.56 -11.85 -11.46
N ASP A 50 8.26 -12.12 -12.73
CA ASP A 50 9.09 -12.94 -13.62
C ASP A 50 10.48 -12.34 -13.83
N ALA A 51 10.57 -11.03 -14.05
CA ALA A 51 11.84 -10.33 -14.21
C ALA A 51 12.67 -10.25 -12.92
N ARG A 52 12.06 -10.50 -11.75
CA ARG A 52 12.63 -10.32 -10.41
C ARG A 52 12.36 -11.54 -9.51
N ARG A 53 12.48 -12.75 -10.08
CA ARG A 53 12.16 -14.02 -9.39
C ARG A 53 13.02 -14.26 -8.15
N ASP A 54 14.25 -13.75 -8.14
CA ASP A 54 15.19 -13.94 -7.04
C ASP A 54 15.04 -12.88 -5.93
N GLU A 55 14.18 -11.87 -6.13
CA GLU A 55 13.92 -10.85 -5.10
C GLU A 55 12.89 -11.35 -4.08
N THR A 56 12.93 -10.80 -2.86
CA THR A 56 11.92 -11.14 -1.83
C THR A 56 10.60 -10.43 -2.13
N TRP A 57 9.51 -11.19 -2.15
CA TRP A 57 8.14 -10.68 -2.34
C TRP A 57 7.28 -11.00 -1.12
N ILE A 58 6.54 -10.00 -0.63
CA ILE A 58 5.59 -10.15 0.48
C ILE A 58 4.29 -9.39 0.19
N THR A 59 3.25 -9.74 0.92
CA THR A 59 2.00 -8.98 0.97
C THR A 59 1.61 -8.67 2.42
N PHE A 60 0.95 -7.53 2.65
CA PHE A 60 0.28 -7.24 3.91
C PHE A 60 -1.21 -7.63 3.90
N ASP A 61 -1.72 -8.01 2.73
CA ASP A 61 -3.04 -8.62 2.59
C ASP A 61 -2.95 -10.13 2.91
N GLU A 62 -4.05 -10.85 2.69
CA GLU A 62 -4.03 -12.30 2.71
C GLU A 62 -3.08 -12.85 1.64
N SER A 63 -2.57 -14.07 1.87
CA SER A 63 -1.63 -14.69 0.93
C SER A 63 -2.29 -14.83 -0.44
N LEU A 64 -1.55 -14.43 -1.47
CA LEU A 64 -2.09 -14.27 -2.82
C LEU A 64 -1.21 -14.99 -3.84
N ASN A 65 -1.85 -15.44 -4.92
CA ASN A 65 -1.19 -16.09 -6.04
C ASN A 65 -1.26 -15.16 -7.25
N LEU A 66 -0.10 -14.70 -7.71
CA LEU A 66 0.03 -13.84 -8.88
C LEU A 66 1.05 -14.41 -9.85
N GLY A 67 0.67 -14.55 -11.12
CA GLY A 67 1.57 -15.08 -12.15
C GLY A 67 2.14 -16.47 -11.82
N GLY A 68 1.39 -17.31 -11.10
CA GLY A 68 1.84 -18.63 -10.65
C GLY A 68 2.82 -18.63 -9.47
N THR A 69 3.07 -17.47 -8.85
CA THR A 69 3.92 -17.32 -7.67
C THR A 69 3.06 -17.08 -6.44
N THR A 70 3.26 -17.89 -5.39
CA THR A 70 2.61 -17.70 -4.09
C THR A 70 3.37 -16.66 -3.29
N ILE A 71 2.69 -15.60 -2.87
CA ILE A 71 3.27 -14.50 -2.11
C ILE A 71 2.85 -14.65 -0.64
N PRO A 72 3.81 -14.78 0.29
CA PRO A 72 3.50 -14.95 1.70
C PRO A 72 2.92 -13.67 2.30
N ALA A 73 1.86 -13.85 3.10
CA ALA A 73 1.31 -12.78 3.92
C ALA A 73 2.20 -12.52 5.12
N VAL A 74 2.42 -11.23 5.40
CA VAL A 74 3.17 -10.74 6.55
C VAL A 74 2.29 -9.72 7.26
N CYS A 75 2.09 -9.89 8.56
CA CYS A 75 1.35 -8.92 9.35
C CYS A 75 2.31 -7.79 9.79
N PRO A 76 2.08 -6.52 9.41
CA PRO A 76 2.88 -5.41 9.93
C PRO A 76 2.67 -5.27 11.43
N THR A 77 3.73 -4.94 12.18
CA THR A 77 3.67 -4.81 13.63
C THR A 77 4.19 -3.46 14.11
N ALA A 78 3.49 -2.88 15.08
CA ALA A 78 3.93 -1.63 15.70
C ALA A 78 5.29 -1.77 16.41
N SER A 79 5.58 -2.96 16.96
CA SER A 79 6.87 -3.26 17.57
C SER A 79 8.02 -3.17 16.57
N LYS A 80 7.83 -3.67 15.34
CA LYS A 80 8.87 -3.56 14.30
C LYS A 80 9.10 -2.12 13.89
N LEU A 81 8.04 -1.31 13.81
CA LEU A 81 8.16 0.12 13.53
C LEU A 81 8.92 0.85 14.65
N ALA A 82 8.62 0.56 15.90
CA ALA A 82 9.33 1.12 17.05
C ALA A 82 10.81 0.71 17.07
N GLU A 83 11.12 -0.55 16.72
CA GLU A 83 12.50 -1.03 16.57
C GLU A 83 13.26 -0.23 15.50
N VAL A 84 12.66 0.00 14.33
CA VAL A 84 13.27 0.82 13.25
C VAL A 84 13.53 2.24 13.75
N ALA A 85 12.54 2.90 14.34
CA ALA A 85 12.67 4.27 14.86
C ALA A 85 13.72 4.37 16.00
N SER A 86 13.89 3.33 16.81
CA SER A 86 14.88 3.33 17.91
C SER A 86 16.34 3.32 17.44
N ARG A 87 16.58 2.95 16.17
CA ARG A 87 17.91 2.91 15.55
C ARG A 87 18.31 4.21 14.86
N TRP A 88 17.37 5.14 14.73
CA TRP A 88 17.61 6.41 14.06
C TRP A 88 18.52 7.32 14.88
N ASN A 89 19.48 7.93 14.18
CA ASN A 89 20.31 8.99 14.74
C ASN A 89 19.62 10.36 14.58
N ALA A 90 20.25 11.42 15.08
CA ALA A 90 19.70 12.78 15.01
C ALA A 90 19.41 13.23 13.58
N SER A 91 20.26 12.90 12.61
CA SER A 91 20.06 13.27 11.21
C SER A 91 18.90 12.51 10.54
N ASP A 92 18.67 11.26 10.95
CA ASP A 92 17.51 10.49 10.47
C ASP A 92 16.21 11.12 10.99
N TRP A 93 16.20 11.51 12.28
CA TRP A 93 15.06 12.22 12.87
C TRP A 93 14.83 13.57 12.18
N ASP A 94 15.85 14.40 11.99
CA ASP A 94 15.71 15.71 11.32
C ASP A 94 15.14 15.57 9.90
N ARG A 95 15.48 14.49 9.18
CA ARG A 95 14.96 14.22 7.82
C ARG A 95 13.47 13.84 7.83
N HIS A 96 13.00 13.26 8.91
CA HIS A 96 11.65 12.73 9.05
C HIS A 96 10.74 13.58 9.95
N GLU A 97 11.31 14.51 10.70
CA GLU A 97 10.60 15.52 11.44
C GLU A 97 9.97 16.50 10.45
N THR A 98 8.66 16.58 10.51
CA THR A 98 7.88 17.48 9.67
C THR A 98 6.99 18.32 10.57
N ALA A 99 7.00 19.63 10.35
CA ALA A 99 6.03 20.53 10.96
C ALA A 99 4.61 20.31 10.38
N GLU A 100 4.52 19.73 9.18
CA GLU A 100 3.26 19.39 8.54
C GLU A 100 2.72 18.04 9.04
N PRO A 101 1.40 17.91 9.25
CA PRO A 101 0.80 16.65 9.63
C PRO A 101 1.08 15.54 8.60
N LEU A 102 1.38 14.34 9.10
CA LEU A 102 1.55 13.16 8.25
C LEU A 102 0.32 12.95 7.36
N GLN A 103 0.55 12.82 6.06
CA GLN A 103 -0.50 12.56 5.09
C GLN A 103 -0.56 11.07 4.74
N PRO A 104 -1.76 10.47 4.68
CA PRO A 104 -1.94 9.14 4.15
C PRO A 104 -1.60 9.09 2.66
N ILE A 105 -0.95 8.02 2.22
CA ILE A 105 -0.74 7.74 0.80
C ILE A 105 -1.99 7.02 0.28
N TYR A 106 -2.88 7.77 -0.38
CA TYR A 106 -4.04 7.19 -1.07
C TYR A 106 -3.63 6.72 -2.45
N LEU A 107 -3.72 5.41 -2.69
CA LEU A 107 -3.40 4.80 -3.98
C LEU A 107 -4.45 5.15 -5.06
N ARG A 108 -5.69 5.40 -4.65
CA ARG A 108 -6.78 5.78 -5.54
C ARG A 108 -7.63 6.85 -4.89
N GLU A 109 -8.23 7.69 -5.73
CA GLU A 109 -9.25 8.64 -5.29
C GLU A 109 -10.40 7.91 -4.59
N ALA A 110 -10.99 8.60 -3.62
CA ALA A 110 -12.16 8.12 -2.91
C ALA A 110 -13.28 7.76 -3.90
N PHE A 111 -14.06 6.72 -3.58
CA PHE A 111 -15.23 6.39 -4.36
C PHE A 111 -16.26 7.52 -4.21
N ILE A 112 -16.41 8.36 -5.23
CA ILE A 112 -17.47 9.36 -5.30
C ILE A 112 -18.79 8.59 -5.50
N THR A 113 -19.56 8.41 -4.43
CA THR A 113 -20.92 7.88 -4.54
C THR A 113 -21.83 8.97 -5.10
N THR A 114 -22.55 8.68 -6.18
CA THR A 114 -23.63 9.56 -6.63
C THR A 114 -24.72 9.58 -5.56
N PRO A 115 -25.11 10.75 -5.03
CA PRO A 115 -26.20 10.83 -4.05
C PRO A 115 -27.48 10.24 -4.64
N LYS A 116 -28.17 9.40 -3.84
CA LYS A 116 -29.47 8.85 -4.23
C LYS A 116 -30.46 10.01 -4.38
N ARG A 117 -31.10 10.15 -5.56
CA ARG A 117 -32.07 11.23 -5.81
C ARG A 117 -33.14 11.24 -4.72
N SER A 118 -33.42 12.41 -4.14
CA SER A 118 -34.48 12.60 -3.17
C SER A 118 -35.84 12.27 -3.78
N HIS A 119 -36.53 11.27 -3.21
CA HIS A 119 -37.90 10.90 -3.60
C HIS A 119 -38.93 11.86 -2.97
N LEU A 120 -38.87 13.15 -3.29
CA LEU A 120 -39.90 14.10 -2.85
C LEU A 120 -40.46 14.86 -4.04
N VAL A 121 -41.47 14.26 -4.67
CA VAL A 121 -42.57 15.00 -5.30
C VAL A 121 -43.85 14.31 -4.86
N VAL A 122 -44.43 14.75 -3.75
CA VAL A 122 -45.85 14.53 -3.46
C VAL A 122 -46.56 15.77 -3.99
N THR A 123 -47.15 15.67 -5.17
CA THR A 123 -48.13 16.66 -5.65
C THR A 123 -49.44 16.39 -4.93
N GLU A 124 -49.88 17.31 -4.09
CA GLU A 124 -51.25 17.30 -3.56
C GLU A 124 -52.25 17.56 -4.70
N PRO A 125 -53.40 16.85 -4.74
CA PRO A 125 -54.46 17.15 -5.68
C PRO A 125 -55.13 18.48 -5.28
N THR A 126 -55.16 19.43 -6.22
CA THR A 126 -55.89 20.70 -6.09
C THR A 126 -57.41 20.43 -6.12
N PRO A 127 -58.22 21.09 -5.26
CA PRO A 127 -59.68 20.89 -5.19
C PRO A 127 -60.45 21.36 -6.42
#